data_AF-A0A8C5AMM6-F1
#
_entry.id   AF-A0A8C5AMM6-F1
#
_cell.length_a   1.000
_cell.length_b   1.000
_cell.length_c   1.000
_cell.angle_alpha   90.00
_cell.angle_beta   90.00
_cell.angle_gamma   90.00
#
_symmetry.space_group_name_H-M   'P 1'
#
loop_
_entity.id
_entity.type
_entity.pdbx_description
1 polymer ?
#
loop_
_entity_poly.entity_id
_entity_poly.type
_entity_poly.pdbx_seq_one_letter_code
_entity_poly.pdbx_strand_id
1 'polypeptide(L)'
;SDLFGGQNQKNLEGYVGFANLPNQVYRKSVKRGFEFTLMVVGESGLGKSTLINSLFLTDLYSPEYPGPSHRIKKTVKVEQSKVLVKEGGVQLLLTIVDTPGFGDAVDNSDCWQPVIDHIDNKFEDYLNSESRVNRRLMPDNRVHCCLYFIAPSGHGLKPLDIEFMKRLHEKVNIIPLIAKADTMTPEEGQQFKKQIMREIQEHKIRIYEFPETDDEEEIKLVKKIKERLPLAVVGSNTIIEVNGKRVRGRQYPWGVAEVENGEHCDFTILRNMLIRTHMQDLKDVTNNVHYENYRSRKLAAVTYNGVDNNRNKGQLTKSPLAQMEEERREHVSKMKKMEMEMEQVFEMKVKEKIQKLKDSEAELQRRHEQMKRNLEAQHRELEEKRRQHEDEKAQWEAQQRQLEQQKLEASR
;
A
#
# COMPACT_ATOMS: atom_id res chain seq x y z
N SER A 1 -22.54 67.45 -25.85
CA SER A 1 -23.47 66.46 -25.29
C SER A 1 -22.85 65.08 -25.49
N ASP A 2 -21.74 64.81 -24.80
CA ASP A 2 -21.72 64.26 -23.43
C ASP A 2 -22.51 62.97 -23.33
N LEU A 3 -21.78 61.85 -23.15
CA LEU A 3 -22.12 60.69 -22.29
C LEU A 3 -21.27 59.45 -22.69
N PHE A 4 -19.98 59.47 -22.35
CA PHE A 4 -19.27 58.24 -22.02
C PHE A 4 -18.61 58.46 -20.67
N GLY A 5 -19.33 58.06 -19.62
CA GLY A 5 -18.85 58.11 -18.25
C GLY A 5 -17.65 57.18 -18.07
N GLY A 6 -16.46 57.77 -17.96
CA GLY A 6 -15.29 57.09 -17.42
C GLY A 6 -15.59 56.68 -15.98
N GLN A 7 -15.65 55.37 -15.73
CA GLN A 7 -15.64 54.85 -14.37
C GLN A 7 -14.28 55.18 -13.76
N ASN A 8 -14.23 56.25 -12.96
CA ASN A 8 -13.10 56.53 -12.08
C ASN A 8 -12.95 55.36 -11.11
N GLN A 9 -11.96 54.50 -11.37
CA GLN A 9 -11.51 53.47 -10.46
C GLN A 9 -10.96 54.20 -9.21
N LYS A 10 -11.81 54.33 -8.18
CA LYS A 10 -11.41 54.95 -6.91
C LYS A 10 -10.35 54.05 -6.27
N ASN A 11 -9.08 54.42 -6.38
CA ASN A 11 -8.00 53.84 -5.59
C ASN A 11 -8.26 54.16 -4.12
N LEU A 12 -8.82 53.19 -3.39
CA LEU A 12 -8.97 53.24 -1.95
C LEU A 12 -7.59 53.03 -1.32
N GLU A 13 -6.85 54.13 -1.08
CA GLU A 13 -5.56 54.17 -0.36
C GLU A 13 -5.73 53.95 1.16
N GLY A 14 -6.70 53.12 1.57
CA GLY A 14 -6.87 52.70 2.96
C GLY A 14 -6.11 51.41 3.23
N TYR A 15 -5.42 51.31 4.37
CA TYR A 15 -4.84 50.04 4.82
C TYR A 15 -5.96 49.07 5.24
N VAL A 16 -6.50 48.32 4.28
CA VAL A 16 -7.62 47.37 4.49
C VAL A 16 -7.14 46.04 5.12
N GLY A 17 -5.83 45.85 5.26
CA GLY A 17 -5.25 44.66 5.90
C GLY A 17 -5.03 43.44 4.98
N PHE A 18 -5.34 43.54 3.67
CA PHE A 18 -5.00 42.51 2.67
C PHE A 18 -3.49 42.23 2.59
N ALA A 19 -2.66 43.22 2.92
CA ALA A 19 -1.21 43.06 3.06
C ALA A 19 -0.81 41.96 4.06
N ASN A 20 -1.71 41.58 4.97
CA ASN A 20 -1.48 40.52 5.96
C ASN A 20 -1.97 39.14 5.49
N LEU A 21 -2.65 39.03 4.34
CA LEU A 21 -3.11 37.77 3.78
C LEU A 21 -1.96 36.79 3.50
N PRO A 22 -0.80 37.20 2.93
CA PRO A 22 0.35 36.31 2.78
C PRO A 22 0.85 35.76 4.12
N ASN A 23 0.89 36.60 5.16
CA ASN A 23 1.28 36.18 6.50
C ASN A 23 0.28 35.19 7.11
N GLN A 24 -1.02 35.37 6.85
CA GLN A 24 -2.05 34.42 7.28
C GLN A 24 -1.93 33.07 6.56
N VAL A 25 -1.72 33.09 5.24
CA VAL A 25 -1.49 31.88 4.43
C VAL A 25 -0.23 31.17 4.91
N TYR A 26 0.87 31.90 5.10
CA TYR A 26 2.12 31.36 5.63
C TYR A 26 1.91 30.67 6.99
N ARG A 27 1.31 31.36 7.98
CA ARG A 27 1.06 30.78 9.31
C ARG A 27 0.16 29.54 9.24
N LYS A 28 -0.87 29.56 8.37
CA LYS A 28 -1.77 28.42 8.18
C LYS A 28 -1.06 27.24 7.54
N SER A 29 -0.21 27.48 6.55
CA SER A 29 0.61 26.45 5.89
C SER A 29 1.64 25.86 6.85
N VAL A 30 2.35 26.68 7.64
CA VAL A 30 3.30 26.20 8.66
C VAL A 30 2.60 25.34 9.72
N LYS A 31 1.39 25.73 10.17
CA LYS A 31 0.61 24.96 11.16
C LYS A 31 0.07 23.65 10.59
N ARG A 32 -0.32 23.63 9.31
CA ARG A 32 -0.82 22.42 8.62
C ARG A 32 0.32 21.45 8.31
N GLY A 33 1.51 21.95 8.04
CA GLY A 33 2.63 21.19 7.51
C GLY A 33 2.46 20.86 6.03
N PHE A 34 3.45 20.16 5.49
CA PHE A 34 3.51 19.73 4.10
C PHE A 34 3.49 18.21 4.03
N GLU A 35 2.92 17.67 2.96
CA GLU A 35 2.90 16.24 2.68
C GLU A 35 3.62 16.00 1.35
N PHE A 36 4.54 15.05 1.33
CA PHE A 36 5.28 14.69 0.13
C PHE A 36 5.47 13.18 0.03
N THR A 37 4.95 12.57 -1.02
CA THR A 37 5.16 11.16 -1.32
C THR A 37 6.24 10.97 -2.39
N LEU A 38 7.29 10.25 -2.03
CA LEU A 38 8.41 9.88 -2.90
C LEU A 38 8.36 8.37 -3.16
N MET A 39 8.35 7.96 -4.41
CA MET A 39 8.46 6.55 -4.81
C MET A 39 9.86 6.27 -5.34
N VAL A 40 10.38 5.09 -5.02
CA VAL A 40 11.69 4.64 -5.48
C VAL A 40 11.54 3.35 -6.27
N VAL A 41 12.02 3.36 -7.51
CA VAL A 41 11.88 2.28 -8.50
C VAL A 41 13.25 1.96 -9.11
N GLY A 42 13.53 0.68 -9.33
CA GLY A 42 14.74 0.24 -10.02
C GLY A 42 15.06 -1.22 -9.77
N GLU A 43 16.08 -1.73 -10.47
CA GLU A 43 16.56 -3.10 -10.32
C GLU A 43 16.96 -3.42 -8.86
N SER A 44 16.85 -4.70 -8.51
CA SER A 44 17.31 -5.20 -7.22
C SER A 44 18.80 -4.92 -7.00
N GLY A 45 19.18 -4.60 -5.77
CA GLY A 45 20.60 -4.40 -5.43
C GLY A 45 21.26 -3.10 -5.92
N LEU A 46 20.51 -2.14 -6.50
CA LEU A 46 21.03 -0.83 -6.89
C LEU A 46 21.24 0.15 -5.71
N GLY A 47 20.87 -0.21 -4.48
CA GLY A 47 21.06 0.65 -3.30
C GLY A 47 19.91 1.63 -3.05
N LYS A 48 18.70 1.32 -3.51
CA LYS A 48 17.46 2.10 -3.31
C LYS A 48 17.24 2.50 -1.85
N SER A 49 17.15 1.51 -0.95
CA SER A 49 16.94 1.73 0.50
C SER A 49 18.09 2.49 1.15
N THR A 50 19.34 2.25 0.70
CA THR A 50 20.54 2.97 1.16
C THR A 50 20.49 4.46 0.77
N LEU A 51 20.05 4.78 -0.45
CA LEU A 51 19.92 6.18 -0.88
C LEU A 51 18.84 6.90 -0.08
N ILE A 52 17.72 6.23 0.22
CA ILE A 52 16.62 6.80 1.02
C ILE A 52 17.12 7.19 2.42
N ASN A 53 17.85 6.30 3.10
CA ASN A 53 18.47 6.60 4.41
C ASN A 53 19.48 7.75 4.32
N SER A 54 20.22 7.81 3.21
CA SER A 54 21.18 8.89 2.95
C SER A 54 20.47 10.23 2.76
N LEU A 55 19.37 10.27 1.99
CA LEU A 55 18.67 11.48 1.58
C LEU A 55 18.00 12.20 2.75
N PHE A 56 17.33 11.46 3.64
CA PHE A 56 16.56 12.05 4.74
C PHE A 56 17.31 12.08 6.07
N LEU A 57 18.58 11.70 6.07
CA LEU A 57 19.44 11.65 7.25
C LEU A 57 18.79 10.90 8.45
N THR A 58 17.80 10.04 8.18
CA THR A 58 16.98 9.37 9.18
C THR A 58 17.18 7.87 8.99
N ASP A 59 17.44 7.16 10.09
CA ASP A 59 17.54 5.70 10.11
C ASP A 59 16.12 5.10 10.03
N LEU A 60 15.54 5.12 8.83
CA LEU A 60 14.17 4.63 8.59
C LEU A 60 14.06 3.12 8.67
N TYR A 61 15.18 2.43 8.47
CA TYR A 61 15.29 0.97 8.51
C TYR A 61 16.18 0.56 9.68
N SER A 62 15.60 0.50 10.89
CA SER A 62 16.19 0.04 12.17
C SER A 62 17.48 0.76 12.65
N PRO A 63 17.59 1.15 13.94
CA PRO A 63 18.83 1.66 14.53
C PRO A 63 19.91 0.58 14.73
N GLU A 64 19.57 -0.70 14.56
CA GLU A 64 20.55 -1.79 14.60
C GLU A 64 21.30 -1.85 13.29
N TYR A 65 22.41 -1.14 13.25
CA TYR A 65 23.40 -1.15 12.19
C TYR A 65 24.12 -2.51 12.18
N PRO A 66 23.74 -3.49 11.34
CA PRO A 66 24.21 -4.84 11.51
C PRO A 66 25.42 -5.07 10.59
N GLY A 67 26.38 -4.13 10.62
CA GLY A 67 27.60 -4.16 9.83
C GLY A 67 27.41 -4.32 8.31
N PRO A 68 28.50 -4.55 7.55
CA PRO A 68 28.45 -4.84 6.11
C PRO A 68 27.83 -6.22 5.78
N SER A 69 27.71 -7.09 6.80
CA SER A 69 27.41 -8.52 6.64
C SER A 69 25.92 -8.87 6.76
N HIS A 70 25.11 -8.10 7.51
CA HIS A 70 23.66 -8.26 7.45
C HIS A 70 23.10 -7.39 6.34
N ARG A 71 22.73 -8.06 5.26
CA ARG A 71 22.03 -7.45 4.13
C ARG A 71 20.67 -6.96 4.60
N ILE A 72 20.33 -5.73 4.25
CA ILE A 72 18.95 -5.22 4.31
C ILE A 72 18.07 -6.25 3.58
N LYS A 73 16.99 -6.70 4.22
CA LYS A 73 16.08 -7.70 3.62
C LYS A 73 15.61 -7.18 2.27
N LYS A 74 15.60 -8.05 1.24
CA LYS A 74 15.07 -7.69 -0.07
C LYS A 74 13.60 -7.30 0.06
N THR A 75 13.23 -6.13 -0.47
CA THR A 75 11.84 -5.67 -0.55
C THR A 75 11.08 -6.59 -1.52
N VAL A 76 10.09 -7.35 -1.00
CA VAL A 76 9.31 -8.33 -1.79
C VAL A 76 7.95 -7.76 -2.23
N LYS A 77 7.46 -6.72 -1.55
CA LYS A 77 6.18 -6.05 -1.83
C LYS A 77 6.35 -4.54 -1.75
N VAL A 78 5.42 -3.80 -2.34
CA VAL A 78 5.39 -2.34 -2.24
C VAL A 78 5.11 -1.95 -0.79
N GLU A 79 6.08 -1.34 -0.13
CA GLU A 79 5.99 -0.92 1.29
C GLU A 79 5.96 0.60 1.38
N GLN A 80 5.15 1.12 2.31
CA GLN A 80 5.03 2.56 2.56
C GLN A 80 5.57 2.87 3.96
N SER A 81 6.57 3.75 4.02
CA SER A 81 7.15 4.27 5.26
C SER A 81 6.82 5.74 5.41
N LYS A 82 6.23 6.14 6.54
CA LYS A 82 5.88 7.54 6.83
C LYS A 82 6.85 8.13 7.83
N VAL A 83 7.37 9.30 7.53
CA VAL A 83 8.42 9.99 8.28
C VAL A 83 7.99 11.42 8.50
N LEU A 84 8.01 11.86 9.75
CA LEU A 84 7.76 13.26 10.08
C LEU A 84 9.10 13.97 10.21
N VAL A 85 9.47 14.72 9.19
CA VAL A 85 10.67 15.56 9.19
C VAL A 85 10.29 16.95 9.71
N LYS A 86 11.09 17.49 10.62
CA LYS A 86 10.90 18.85 11.17
C LYS A 86 12.13 19.69 10.88
N GLU A 87 11.95 20.80 10.18
CA GLU A 87 13.03 21.74 9.85
C GLU A 87 12.52 23.17 10.01
N GLY A 88 13.24 24.02 10.74
CA GLY A 88 12.91 25.46 10.87
C GLY A 88 11.51 25.77 11.43
N GLY A 89 10.91 24.87 12.21
CA GLY A 89 9.53 25.02 12.72
C GLY A 89 8.43 24.57 11.76
N VAL A 90 8.80 24.10 10.57
CA VAL A 90 7.91 23.50 9.57
C VAL A 90 7.91 21.98 9.74
N GLN A 91 6.75 21.36 9.60
CA GLN A 91 6.60 19.90 9.62
C GLN A 91 6.33 19.38 8.21
N LEU A 92 7.11 18.39 7.77
CA LEU A 92 6.93 17.68 6.51
C LEU A 92 6.61 16.21 6.83
N LEU A 93 5.41 15.76 6.46
CA LEU A 93 5.04 14.36 6.42
C LEU A 93 5.50 13.77 5.09
N LEU A 94 6.66 13.14 5.12
CA LEU A 94 7.21 12.43 3.99
C LEU A 94 6.70 10.99 3.98
N THR A 95 6.10 10.56 2.87
CA THR A 95 5.74 9.16 2.63
C THR A 95 6.70 8.58 1.59
N ILE A 96 7.47 7.58 1.97
CA ILE A 96 8.37 6.87 1.07
C ILE A 96 7.69 5.57 0.64
N VAL A 97 7.60 5.36 -0.66
CA VAL A 97 7.09 4.13 -1.25
C VAL A 97 8.28 3.34 -1.81
N ASP A 98 8.69 2.30 -1.10
CA ASP A 98 9.72 1.38 -1.58
C ASP A 98 9.06 0.30 -2.44
N THR A 99 9.58 0.11 -3.65
CA THR A 99 9.08 -0.90 -4.58
C THR A 99 10.03 -2.09 -4.64
N PRO A 100 9.51 -3.32 -4.79
CA PRO A 100 10.36 -4.48 -4.96
C PRO A 100 11.27 -4.28 -6.19
N GLY A 101 12.52 -4.74 -6.09
CA GLY A 101 13.42 -4.69 -7.23
C GLY A 101 12.92 -5.58 -8.35
N PHE A 102 12.79 -5.03 -9.55
CA PHE A 102 12.53 -5.81 -10.76
C PHE A 102 13.85 -6.36 -11.34
N GLY A 103 13.77 -7.31 -12.28
CA GLY A 103 14.94 -7.90 -12.95
C GLY A 103 15.57 -9.10 -12.24
N ASP A 104 15.08 -9.49 -11.05
CA ASP A 104 15.55 -10.68 -10.32
C ASP A 104 14.92 -11.99 -10.83
N ALA A 105 13.76 -11.91 -11.51
CA ALA A 105 13.02 -13.07 -11.99
C ALA A 105 13.48 -13.48 -13.40
N VAL A 106 13.25 -14.76 -13.76
CA VAL A 106 13.50 -15.25 -15.12
C VAL A 106 12.53 -14.61 -16.11
N ASP A 107 11.29 -14.40 -15.70
CA ASP A 107 10.27 -13.66 -16.44
C ASP A 107 9.98 -12.32 -15.73
N ASN A 108 10.21 -11.22 -16.44
CA ASN A 108 9.95 -9.86 -15.96
C ASN A 108 8.89 -9.14 -16.81
N SER A 109 8.09 -9.89 -17.57
CA SER A 109 7.15 -9.33 -18.55
C SER A 109 6.06 -8.46 -17.95
N ASP A 110 5.78 -8.50 -16.65
CA ASP A 110 4.77 -7.67 -15.98
C ASP A 110 5.28 -7.03 -14.68
N CYS A 111 6.61 -6.84 -14.54
CA CYS A 111 7.21 -6.37 -13.30
C CYS A 111 6.80 -4.93 -12.90
N TRP A 112 6.30 -4.13 -13.84
CA TRP A 112 5.79 -2.78 -13.62
C TRP A 112 4.36 -2.75 -13.08
N GLN A 113 3.56 -3.82 -13.27
CA GLN A 113 2.13 -3.80 -12.97
C GLN A 113 1.84 -3.45 -11.50
N PRO A 114 2.52 -4.03 -10.50
CA PRO A 114 2.28 -3.68 -9.10
C PRO A 114 2.57 -2.21 -8.78
N VAL A 115 3.53 -1.59 -9.48
CA VAL A 115 3.89 -0.17 -9.29
C VAL A 115 2.85 0.74 -9.94
N ILE A 116 2.41 0.40 -11.16
CA ILE A 116 1.36 1.14 -11.86
C ILE A 116 0.05 1.06 -11.09
N ASP A 117 -0.36 -0.14 -10.68
CA ASP A 117 -1.56 -0.36 -9.87
C ASP A 117 -1.50 0.43 -8.57
N HIS A 118 -0.32 0.50 -7.93
CA HIS A 118 -0.17 1.32 -6.73
C HIS A 118 -0.46 2.80 -7.00
N ILE A 119 0.09 3.37 -8.09
CA ILE A 119 -0.12 4.78 -8.44
C ILE A 119 -1.60 5.03 -8.80
N ASP A 120 -2.19 4.18 -9.63
CA ASP A 120 -3.58 4.31 -10.06
C ASP A 120 -4.55 4.19 -8.89
N ASN A 121 -4.31 3.25 -7.96
CA ASN A 121 -5.10 3.13 -6.74
C ASN A 121 -5.03 4.40 -5.89
N LYS A 122 -3.87 5.08 -5.81
CA LYS A 122 -3.75 6.36 -5.09
C LYS A 122 -4.49 7.49 -5.79
N PHE A 123 -4.50 7.52 -7.12
CA PHE A 123 -5.34 8.48 -7.85
C PHE A 123 -6.83 8.19 -7.71
N GLU A 124 -7.22 6.92 -7.69
CA GLU A 124 -8.60 6.50 -7.47
C GLU A 124 -9.09 6.83 -6.05
N ASP A 125 -8.28 6.56 -5.02
CA ASP A 125 -8.56 6.95 -3.64
C ASP A 125 -8.81 8.46 -3.51
N TYR A 126 -7.98 9.26 -4.19
CA TYR A 126 -8.09 10.71 -4.20
C TYR A 126 -9.35 11.17 -4.95
N LEU A 127 -9.62 10.63 -6.13
CA LEU A 127 -10.81 10.94 -6.93
C LEU A 127 -12.11 10.57 -6.21
N ASN A 128 -12.14 9.39 -5.57
CA ASN A 128 -13.27 8.93 -4.76
C ASN A 128 -13.49 9.88 -3.57
N SER A 129 -12.42 10.37 -2.96
CA SER A 129 -12.50 11.33 -1.85
C SER A 129 -12.98 12.70 -2.30
N GLU A 130 -12.54 13.17 -3.47
CA GLU A 130 -12.99 14.43 -4.09
C GLU A 130 -14.48 14.39 -4.45
N SER A 131 -14.96 13.21 -4.88
CA SER A 131 -16.35 12.98 -5.30
C SER A 131 -17.34 12.86 -4.13
N ARG A 132 -16.86 12.68 -2.89
CA ARG A 132 -17.74 12.58 -1.71
C ARG A 132 -18.50 13.89 -1.47
N VAL A 133 -19.79 13.78 -1.12
CA VAL A 133 -20.67 14.91 -0.79
C VAL A 133 -20.11 15.74 0.37
N ASN A 134 -19.59 15.08 1.42
CA ASN A 134 -18.90 15.75 2.52
C ASN A 134 -17.39 15.81 2.24
N ARG A 135 -16.97 16.88 1.58
CA ARG A 135 -15.56 17.15 1.24
C ARG A 135 -14.76 17.58 2.47
N ARG A 136 -14.33 16.61 3.29
CA ARG A 136 -13.27 16.87 4.27
C ARG A 136 -11.93 16.93 3.56
N LEU A 137 -11.06 17.83 4.00
CA LEU A 137 -9.69 17.97 3.50
C LEU A 137 -8.89 16.71 3.89
N MET A 138 -8.76 15.75 2.97
CA MET A 138 -8.00 14.51 3.19
C MET A 138 -6.51 14.73 2.92
N PRO A 139 -5.62 13.94 3.56
CA PRO A 139 -4.19 13.97 3.30
C PRO A 139 -3.89 13.42 1.89
N ASP A 140 -2.97 14.08 1.20
CA ASP A 140 -2.57 13.74 -0.16
C ASP A 140 -1.57 12.57 -0.12
N ASN A 141 -2.04 11.38 -0.47
CA ASN A 141 -1.22 10.17 -0.57
C ASN A 141 -0.82 9.84 -2.01
N ARG A 142 -1.04 10.76 -2.97
CA ARG A 142 -0.60 10.57 -4.37
C ARG A 142 0.92 10.60 -4.43
N VAL A 143 1.49 9.89 -5.39
CA VAL A 143 2.94 9.85 -5.61
C VAL A 143 3.35 11.10 -6.38
N HIS A 144 4.15 11.98 -5.77
CA HIS A 144 4.54 13.24 -6.41
C HIS A 144 5.80 13.11 -7.28
N CYS A 145 6.68 12.18 -6.91
CA CYS A 145 7.95 11.99 -7.59
C CYS A 145 8.34 10.51 -7.54
N CYS A 146 8.83 10.00 -8.67
CA CYS A 146 9.43 8.68 -8.78
C CYS A 146 10.92 8.82 -9.11
N LEU A 147 11.77 8.34 -8.21
CA LEU A 147 13.19 8.19 -8.46
C LEU A 147 13.42 6.86 -9.18
N TYR A 148 13.87 6.94 -10.43
CA TYR A 148 14.12 5.77 -11.26
C TYR A 148 15.62 5.45 -11.28
N PHE A 149 16.01 4.34 -10.67
CA PHE A 149 17.40 3.90 -10.56
C PHE A 149 17.79 3.08 -11.78
N ILE A 150 18.75 3.60 -12.53
CA ILE A 150 19.37 2.99 -13.69
C ILE A 150 20.66 2.31 -13.23
N ALA A 151 20.86 1.06 -13.65
CA ALA A 151 22.08 0.32 -13.37
C ALA A 151 23.29 0.94 -14.11
N PRO A 152 24.47 1.04 -13.48
CA PRO A 152 25.67 1.57 -14.12
C PRO A 152 26.28 0.54 -15.08
N SER A 153 25.65 0.35 -16.25
CA SER A 153 26.07 -0.63 -17.28
C SER A 153 27.17 -0.11 -18.20
N GLY A 154 27.32 1.22 -18.30
CA GLY A 154 28.25 1.90 -19.21
C GLY A 154 27.82 1.95 -20.69
N HIS A 155 26.79 1.21 -21.10
CA HIS A 155 26.41 1.07 -22.52
C HIS A 155 25.17 1.86 -22.91
N GLY A 156 24.14 1.89 -22.05
CA GLY A 156 22.83 2.51 -22.31
C GLY A 156 21.76 2.03 -21.32
N LEU A 157 20.50 2.38 -21.60
CA LEU A 157 19.33 1.87 -20.88
C LEU A 157 19.07 0.42 -21.27
N LYS A 158 18.68 -0.40 -20.29
CA LYS A 158 18.21 -1.75 -20.59
C LYS A 158 16.85 -1.66 -21.31
N PRO A 159 16.52 -2.58 -22.22
CA PRO A 159 15.20 -2.65 -22.84
C PRO A 159 14.06 -2.71 -21.81
N LEU A 160 14.30 -3.42 -20.70
CA LEU A 160 13.38 -3.47 -19.56
C LEU A 160 13.13 -2.09 -18.94
N ASP A 161 14.19 -1.28 -18.79
CA ASP A 161 14.08 0.06 -18.23
C ASP A 161 13.30 1.01 -19.16
N ILE A 162 13.56 0.92 -20.47
CA ILE A 162 12.85 1.69 -21.48
C ILE A 162 11.35 1.41 -21.40
N GLU A 163 10.97 0.13 -21.35
CA GLU A 163 9.58 -0.30 -21.31
C GLU A 163 8.90 0.07 -19.98
N PHE A 164 9.62 -0.01 -18.86
CA PHE A 164 9.12 0.43 -17.56
C PHE A 164 8.87 1.95 -17.54
N MET A 165 9.86 2.75 -17.96
CA MET A 165 9.76 4.20 -17.97
C MET A 165 8.67 4.70 -18.94
N LYS A 166 8.48 4.04 -20.08
CA LYS A 166 7.37 4.33 -21.02
C LYS A 166 6.00 4.17 -20.39
N ARG A 167 5.77 3.16 -19.54
CA ARG A 167 4.47 3.01 -18.87
C ARG A 167 4.30 3.99 -17.71
N LEU A 168 5.40 4.34 -17.06
CA LEU A 168 5.38 5.15 -15.84
C LEU A 168 5.27 6.66 -16.13
N HIS A 169 5.82 7.13 -17.27
CA HIS A 169 5.99 8.55 -17.56
C HIS A 169 4.70 9.37 -17.71
N GLU A 170 3.56 8.72 -17.93
CA GLU A 170 2.27 9.42 -18.05
C GLU A 170 1.62 9.66 -16.69
N LYS A 171 2.04 8.89 -15.67
CA LYS A 171 1.36 8.76 -14.38
C LYS A 171 2.10 9.48 -13.26
N VAL A 172 3.42 9.66 -13.36
CA VAL A 172 4.23 10.27 -12.32
C VAL A 172 5.44 11.00 -12.89
N ASN A 173 5.91 12.00 -12.16
CA ASN A 173 7.17 12.70 -12.45
C ASN A 173 8.37 11.77 -12.26
N ILE A 174 9.05 11.41 -13.35
CA ILE A 174 10.22 10.53 -13.32
C ILE A 174 11.50 11.36 -13.23
N ILE A 175 12.34 11.08 -12.23
CA ILE A 175 13.70 11.59 -12.13
C ILE A 175 14.66 10.41 -12.34
N PRO A 176 15.39 10.35 -13.48
CA PRO A 176 16.36 9.29 -13.74
C PRO A 176 17.64 9.50 -12.93
N LEU A 177 18.04 8.45 -12.20
CA LEU A 177 19.23 8.40 -11.35
C LEU A 177 20.13 7.26 -11.79
N ILE A 178 21.42 7.53 -11.98
CA ILE A 178 22.43 6.48 -12.15
C ILE A 178 22.83 6.03 -10.75
N ALA A 179 22.56 4.76 -10.45
CA ALA A 179 22.88 4.15 -9.17
C ALA A 179 24.36 3.76 -9.11
N LYS A 180 24.94 3.75 -7.89
CA LYS A 180 26.34 3.34 -7.63
C LYS A 180 27.32 4.02 -8.60
N ALA A 181 27.22 5.34 -8.71
CA ALA A 181 28.07 6.12 -9.62
C ALA A 181 29.58 5.94 -9.36
N ASP A 182 29.96 5.46 -8.17
CA ASP A 182 31.31 5.12 -7.78
C ASP A 182 31.90 3.89 -8.50
N THR A 183 31.12 3.18 -9.33
CA THR A 183 31.62 2.07 -10.17
C THR A 183 32.13 2.52 -11.54
N MET A 184 32.01 3.79 -11.88
CA MET A 184 32.36 4.32 -13.21
C MET A 184 33.39 5.45 -13.06
N THR A 185 34.24 5.61 -14.06
CA THR A 185 35.12 6.78 -14.11
C THR A 185 34.33 8.05 -14.47
N PRO A 186 34.82 9.26 -14.15
CA PRO A 186 34.16 10.51 -14.55
C PRO A 186 33.90 10.60 -16.07
N GLU A 187 34.83 10.09 -16.88
CA GLU A 187 34.74 10.07 -18.34
C GLU A 187 33.64 9.12 -18.82
N GLU A 188 33.62 7.89 -18.28
CA GLU A 188 32.57 6.90 -18.57
C GLU A 188 31.19 7.41 -18.12
N GLY A 189 31.12 8.03 -16.95
CA GLY A 189 29.89 8.62 -16.43
C GLY A 189 29.33 9.70 -17.34
N GLN A 190 30.18 10.59 -17.89
CA GLN A 190 29.74 11.60 -18.85
C GLN A 190 29.24 11.00 -20.15
N GLN A 191 29.92 9.98 -20.69
CA GLN A 191 29.47 9.29 -21.91
C GLN A 191 28.14 8.57 -21.68
N PHE A 192 28.02 7.88 -20.55
CA PHE A 192 26.81 7.14 -20.18
C PHE A 192 25.61 8.07 -19.95
N LYS A 193 25.80 9.22 -19.31
CA LYS A 193 24.75 10.25 -19.18
C LYS A 193 24.23 10.73 -20.54
N LYS A 194 25.13 11.04 -21.47
CA LYS A 194 24.77 11.47 -22.83
C LYS A 194 23.99 10.38 -23.57
N GLN A 195 24.44 9.13 -23.44
CA GLN A 195 23.78 7.98 -24.03
C GLN A 195 22.36 7.79 -23.50
N ILE A 196 22.18 7.79 -22.17
CA ILE A 196 20.86 7.66 -21.54
C ILE A 196 19.92 8.77 -22.02
N MET A 197 20.38 10.03 -22.03
CA MET A 197 19.55 11.14 -22.49
C MET A 197 19.15 11.01 -23.96
N ARG A 198 20.06 10.53 -24.82
CA ARG A 198 19.75 10.25 -26.23
C ARG A 198 18.67 9.18 -26.36
N GLU A 199 18.79 8.07 -25.62
CA GLU A 199 17.82 6.98 -25.67
C GLU A 199 16.46 7.38 -25.10
N ILE A 200 16.42 8.19 -24.03
CA ILE A 200 15.17 8.76 -23.48
C ILE A 200 14.44 9.59 -24.54
N GLN A 201 15.18 10.42 -25.29
CA GLN A 201 14.62 11.24 -26.36
C GLN A 201 14.14 10.41 -27.55
N GLU A 202 14.94 9.43 -27.99
CA GLU A 202 14.61 8.53 -29.10
C GLU A 202 13.32 7.73 -28.82
N HIS A 203 13.17 7.24 -27.59
CA HIS A 203 12.00 6.49 -27.15
C HIS A 203 10.83 7.38 -26.71
N LYS A 204 10.96 8.70 -26.82
CA LYS A 204 9.95 9.72 -26.45
C LYS A 204 9.47 9.58 -25.01
N ILE A 205 10.39 9.29 -24.10
CA ILE A 205 10.08 9.15 -22.68
C ILE A 205 10.06 10.53 -22.03
N ARG A 206 8.90 10.95 -21.51
CA ARG A 206 8.76 12.20 -20.76
C ARG A 206 9.34 12.03 -19.34
N ILE A 207 10.47 12.66 -19.08
CA ILE A 207 10.99 12.82 -17.71
C ILE A 207 10.43 14.11 -17.10
N TYR A 208 10.63 14.30 -15.80
CA TYR A 208 10.23 15.55 -15.15
C TYR A 208 10.94 16.74 -15.81
N GLU A 209 10.14 17.66 -16.33
CA GLU A 209 10.59 18.92 -16.90
C GLU A 209 10.33 20.04 -15.90
N PHE A 210 11.37 20.81 -15.63
CA PHE A 210 11.27 21.99 -14.78
C PHE A 210 10.39 23.03 -15.47
N PRO A 211 9.43 23.64 -14.76
CA PRO A 211 8.58 24.69 -15.30
C PRO A 211 9.39 25.87 -15.80
N GLU A 212 8.82 26.57 -16.77
CA GLU A 212 9.34 27.86 -17.19
C GLU A 212 8.99 28.91 -16.13
N THR A 213 10.00 29.65 -15.69
CA THR A 213 9.91 30.73 -14.70
C THR A 213 10.51 31.97 -15.33
N ASP A 214 9.96 33.15 -15.02
CA ASP A 214 10.46 34.43 -15.51
C ASP A 214 11.68 34.92 -14.72
N ASP A 215 12.03 34.24 -13.62
CA ASP A 215 13.17 34.57 -12.79
C ASP A 215 14.50 34.07 -13.42
N GLU A 216 15.36 35.00 -13.83
CA GLU A 216 16.66 34.68 -14.41
C GLU A 216 17.58 33.84 -13.49
N GLU A 217 17.51 34.03 -12.17
CA GLU A 217 18.34 33.27 -11.24
C GLU A 217 17.87 31.82 -11.15
N GLU A 218 16.55 31.62 -11.13
CA GLU A 218 15.94 30.30 -11.12
C GLU A 218 16.17 29.57 -12.45
N ILE A 219 16.07 30.26 -13.60
CA ILE A 219 16.43 29.71 -14.91
C ILE A 219 17.88 29.21 -14.91
N LYS A 220 18.83 29.99 -14.39
CA LYS A 220 20.25 29.61 -14.31
C LYS A 220 20.45 28.38 -13.43
N LEU A 221 19.72 28.27 -12.32
CA LEU A 221 19.77 27.11 -11.44
C LEU A 221 19.20 25.85 -12.13
N VAL A 222 18.02 25.97 -12.73
CA VAL A 222 17.36 24.90 -13.47
C VAL A 222 18.23 24.39 -14.61
N LYS A 223 18.87 25.29 -15.38
CA LYS A 223 19.77 24.91 -16.47
C LYS A 223 20.95 24.06 -15.98
N LYS A 224 21.58 24.45 -14.86
CA LYS A 224 22.67 23.67 -14.24
C LYS A 224 22.22 22.27 -13.83
N ILE A 225 20.99 22.12 -13.33
CA ILE A 225 20.45 20.81 -12.95
C ILE A 225 20.13 19.98 -14.20
N LYS A 226 19.52 20.60 -15.22
CA LYS A 226 19.22 19.94 -16.51
C LYS A 226 20.47 19.40 -17.19
N GLU A 227 21.57 20.15 -17.18
CA GLU A 227 22.87 19.72 -17.75
C GLU A 227 23.49 18.52 -17.00
N ARG A 228 23.11 18.30 -15.74
CA ARG A 228 23.62 17.21 -14.91
C ARG A 228 22.79 15.94 -14.98
N LEU A 229 21.58 15.99 -15.57
CA LEU A 229 20.71 14.84 -15.73
C LEU A 229 21.25 13.85 -16.77
N PRO A 230 21.09 12.52 -16.55
CA PRO A 230 20.61 11.89 -15.31
C PRO A 230 21.61 12.02 -14.15
N LEU A 231 21.12 12.19 -12.92
CA LEU A 231 21.97 12.46 -11.75
C LEU A 231 22.71 11.19 -11.34
N ALA A 232 24.03 11.28 -11.17
CA ALA A 232 24.86 10.15 -10.77
C ALA A 232 25.05 10.17 -9.25
N VAL A 233 24.48 9.19 -8.54
CA VAL A 233 24.38 9.21 -7.07
C VAL A 233 25.10 8.04 -6.42
N VAL A 234 25.67 8.32 -5.24
CA VAL A 234 26.26 7.32 -4.34
C VAL A 234 25.51 7.40 -3.02
N GLY A 235 25.00 6.27 -2.53
CA GLY A 235 24.38 6.17 -1.21
C GLY A 235 25.36 5.58 -0.21
N SER A 236 25.41 6.12 1.01
CA SER A 236 26.17 5.53 2.10
C SER A 236 25.48 5.75 3.43
N ASN A 237 25.38 4.67 4.21
CA ASN A 237 24.92 4.76 5.59
C ASN A 237 26.12 5.04 6.53
N THR A 238 27.37 4.85 6.09
CA THR A 238 28.55 4.89 6.97
C THR A 238 29.10 6.30 7.10
N ILE A 239 29.39 6.71 8.33
CA ILE A 239 30.06 7.98 8.64
C ILE A 239 31.54 7.67 8.85
N ILE A 240 32.39 8.32 8.06
CA ILE A 240 33.85 8.18 8.07
C ILE A 240 34.44 9.54 8.42
N GLU A 241 35.57 9.55 9.10
CA GLU A 241 36.32 10.78 9.36
C GLU A 241 37.36 11.01 8.25
N VAL A 242 37.20 12.09 7.50
CA VAL A 242 38.11 12.51 6.43
C VAL A 242 38.55 13.94 6.75
N ASN A 243 39.86 14.17 6.84
CA ASN A 243 40.43 15.50 7.15
C ASN A 243 39.85 16.15 8.43
N GLY A 244 39.60 15.34 9.47
CA GLY A 244 39.03 15.80 10.75
C GLY A 244 37.54 16.15 10.69
N LYS A 245 36.86 15.90 9.56
CA LYS A 245 35.41 16.08 9.41
C LYS A 245 34.73 14.73 9.29
N ARG A 246 33.63 14.57 10.04
CA ARG A 246 32.75 13.40 9.94
C ARG A 246 31.85 13.57 8.71
N VAL A 247 32.11 12.79 7.68
CA VAL A 247 31.39 12.82 6.41
C VAL A 247 30.77 11.46 6.11
N ARG A 248 29.63 11.43 5.42
CA ARG A 248 29.07 10.17 4.92
C ARG A 248 29.82 9.76 3.68
N GLY A 249 30.33 8.54 3.66
CA GLY A 249 31.15 8.07 2.54
C GLY A 249 31.28 6.56 2.52
N ARG A 250 31.79 6.03 1.40
CA ARG A 250 32.13 4.61 1.26
C ARG A 250 33.66 4.48 1.29
N GLN A 251 34.16 3.63 2.18
CA GLN A 251 35.59 3.32 2.27
C GLN A 251 35.96 2.23 1.26
N TYR A 252 36.95 2.52 0.44
CA TYR A 252 37.60 1.56 -0.45
C TYR A 252 39.07 1.39 -0.06
N PRO A 253 39.73 0.30 -0.49
CA PRO A 253 41.18 0.13 -0.30
C PRO A 253 42.01 1.25 -0.92
N TRP A 254 41.51 1.89 -1.99
CA TRP A 254 42.21 2.94 -2.74
C TRP A 254 41.77 4.38 -2.37
N GLY A 255 40.76 4.56 -1.51
CA GLY A 255 40.27 5.91 -1.17
C GLY A 255 38.89 5.94 -0.55
N VAL A 256 38.36 7.14 -0.34
CA VAL A 256 37.03 7.37 0.25
C VAL A 256 36.13 8.10 -0.74
N ALA A 257 35.00 7.49 -1.06
CA ALA A 257 33.97 8.14 -1.86
C ALA A 257 33.00 8.89 -0.93
N GLU A 258 33.23 10.20 -0.78
CA GLU A 258 32.33 11.10 -0.04
C GLU A 258 31.01 11.33 -0.78
N VAL A 259 29.87 11.13 -0.10
CA VAL A 259 28.53 11.27 -0.68
C VAL A 259 28.11 12.73 -0.83
N GLU A 260 28.56 13.61 0.06
CA GLU A 260 28.19 15.03 0.01
C GLU A 260 29.16 15.89 -0.82
N ASN A 261 30.19 15.27 -1.39
CA ASN A 261 31.15 15.97 -2.25
C ASN A 261 30.64 16.02 -3.70
N GLY A 262 30.46 17.24 -4.21
CA GLY A 262 29.97 17.49 -5.57
C GLY A 262 30.95 17.12 -6.69
N GLU A 263 32.22 16.88 -6.36
CA GLU A 263 33.21 16.32 -7.30
C GLU A 263 33.08 14.80 -7.43
N HIS A 264 32.57 14.12 -6.40
CA HIS A 264 32.42 12.67 -6.40
C HIS A 264 31.05 12.21 -6.91
N CYS A 265 29.97 12.91 -6.56
CA CYS A 265 28.63 12.56 -7.03
C CYS A 265 27.64 13.73 -6.98
N ASP A 266 26.54 13.59 -7.72
CA ASP A 266 25.48 14.60 -7.82
C ASP A 266 24.43 14.47 -6.70
N PHE A 267 24.75 13.79 -5.59
CA PHE A 267 23.80 13.56 -4.49
C PHE A 267 23.30 14.86 -3.85
N THR A 268 24.18 15.85 -3.69
CA THR A 268 23.79 17.17 -3.15
C THR A 268 22.82 17.90 -4.06
N ILE A 269 22.95 17.73 -5.38
CA ILE A 269 22.03 18.28 -6.39
C ILE A 269 20.66 17.62 -6.24
N LEU A 270 20.61 16.29 -6.16
CA LEU A 270 19.37 15.54 -5.93
C LEU A 270 18.66 16.00 -4.65
N ARG A 271 19.41 16.09 -3.54
CA ARG A 271 18.88 16.50 -2.24
C ARG A 271 18.31 17.91 -2.28
N ASN A 272 19.07 18.86 -2.83
CA ASN A 272 18.62 20.25 -2.92
C ASN A 272 17.40 20.39 -3.83
N MET A 273 17.38 19.67 -4.96
CA MET A 273 16.24 19.65 -5.88
C MET A 273 14.97 19.15 -5.18
N LEU A 274 15.02 17.98 -4.53
CA LEU A 274 13.85 17.34 -3.92
C LEU A 274 13.34 18.05 -2.67
N ILE A 275 14.24 18.57 -1.82
CA ILE A 275 13.87 19.08 -0.50
C ILE A 275 13.72 20.61 -0.50
N ARG A 276 14.60 21.33 -1.21
CA ARG A 276 14.71 22.80 -1.05
C ARG A 276 13.98 23.59 -2.12
N THR A 277 14.04 23.16 -3.37
CA THR A 277 13.64 24.02 -4.50
C THR A 277 12.38 23.54 -5.22
N HIS A 278 12.29 22.25 -5.59
CA HIS A 278 11.26 21.79 -6.54
C HIS A 278 10.17 20.90 -5.92
N MET A 279 10.12 20.80 -4.58
CA MET A 279 9.12 19.95 -3.91
C MET A 279 7.69 20.37 -4.25
N GLN A 280 7.41 21.68 -4.16
CA GLN A 280 6.07 22.21 -4.42
C GLN A 280 5.71 22.06 -5.89
N ASP A 281 6.65 22.32 -6.78
CA ASP A 281 6.42 22.17 -8.21
C ASP A 281 6.13 20.72 -8.63
N LEU A 282 6.87 19.74 -8.08
CA LEU A 282 6.56 18.32 -8.30
C LEU A 282 5.12 17.99 -7.91
N LYS A 283 4.60 18.60 -6.84
CA LYS A 283 3.19 18.43 -6.43
C LYS A 283 2.22 19.09 -7.41
N ASP A 284 2.55 20.29 -7.89
CA ASP A 284 1.70 21.05 -8.81
C ASP A 284 1.61 20.35 -10.17
N VAL A 285 2.72 19.85 -10.71
CA VAL A 285 2.72 19.01 -11.92
C VAL A 285 1.94 17.72 -11.71
N THR A 286 2.09 17.08 -10.54
CA THR A 286 1.30 15.87 -10.21
C THR A 286 -0.19 16.16 -10.21
N ASN A 287 -0.60 17.31 -9.67
CA ASN A 287 -2.01 17.68 -9.60
C ASN A 287 -2.55 18.09 -10.98
N ASN A 288 -1.89 19.03 -11.66
CA ASN A 288 -2.41 19.70 -12.85
C ASN A 288 -2.23 18.89 -14.13
N VAL A 289 -1.24 17.98 -14.16
CA VAL A 289 -0.94 17.17 -15.34
C VAL A 289 -1.34 15.72 -15.08
N HIS A 290 -0.68 15.02 -14.16
CA HIS A 290 -0.86 13.57 -14.02
C HIS A 290 -2.25 13.20 -13.48
N TYR A 291 -2.68 13.84 -12.40
CA TYR A 291 -3.98 13.59 -11.79
C TYR A 291 -5.14 14.07 -12.68
N GLU A 292 -5.09 15.28 -13.24
CA GLU A 292 -6.15 15.74 -14.15
C GLU A 292 -6.26 14.90 -15.42
N ASN A 293 -5.14 14.39 -15.97
CA ASN A 293 -5.18 13.44 -17.09
C ASN A 293 -5.82 12.10 -16.67
N TYR A 294 -5.52 11.59 -15.48
CA TYR A 294 -6.17 10.40 -14.95
C TYR A 294 -7.68 10.61 -14.73
N ARG A 295 -8.04 11.72 -14.08
CA ARG A 295 -9.42 12.13 -13.80
C ARG A 295 -10.22 12.30 -15.09
N SER A 296 -9.67 12.99 -16.08
CA SER A 296 -10.30 13.18 -17.39
C SER A 296 -10.54 11.83 -18.09
N ARG A 297 -9.55 10.94 -18.10
CA ARG A 297 -9.70 9.59 -18.69
C ARG A 297 -10.76 8.75 -17.96
N LYS A 298 -10.77 8.77 -16.63
CA LYS A 298 -11.73 8.01 -15.82
C LYS A 298 -13.16 8.54 -15.99
N LEU A 299 -13.35 9.86 -15.95
CA LEU A 299 -14.66 10.49 -16.15
C LEU A 299 -15.18 10.32 -17.59
N ALA A 300 -14.30 10.39 -18.59
CA ALA A 300 -14.65 10.07 -19.97
C ALA A 300 -15.10 8.61 -20.10
N ALA A 301 -14.37 7.66 -19.51
CA ALA A 301 -14.75 6.24 -19.53
C ALA A 301 -16.12 5.98 -18.87
N VAL A 302 -16.42 6.64 -17.75
CA VAL A 302 -17.77 6.57 -17.13
C VAL A 302 -18.84 7.11 -18.06
N THR A 303 -18.53 8.19 -18.79
CA THR A 303 -19.46 8.79 -19.76
C THR A 303 -19.70 7.88 -20.96
N TYR A 304 -18.66 7.23 -21.50
CA TYR A 304 -18.75 6.36 -22.68
C TYR A 304 -19.32 4.96 -22.38
N ASN A 305 -18.97 4.35 -21.24
CA ASN A 305 -19.55 3.07 -20.83
C ASN A 305 -21.06 3.15 -20.54
N GLY A 306 -21.60 4.37 -20.35
CA GLY A 306 -23.03 4.64 -20.30
C GLY A 306 -23.73 4.75 -21.68
N VAL A 307 -22.97 4.77 -22.78
CA VAL A 307 -23.49 5.01 -24.14
C VAL A 307 -23.57 3.72 -24.98
N ASP A 308 -22.72 2.71 -24.73
CA ASP A 308 -22.72 1.46 -25.51
C ASP A 308 -23.94 0.55 -25.26
N ASN A 309 -24.69 0.77 -24.17
CA ASN A 309 -25.97 0.09 -23.94
C ASN A 309 -27.19 0.77 -24.56
N ASN A 310 -27.03 1.89 -25.27
CA ASN A 310 -28.19 2.60 -25.80
C ASN A 310 -27.93 3.27 -27.15
N ARG A 311 -27.71 2.43 -28.17
CA ARG A 311 -27.62 2.85 -29.57
C ARG A 311 -28.97 3.26 -30.19
N ASN A 312 -29.93 3.69 -29.38
CA ASN A 312 -31.20 4.25 -29.85
C ASN A 312 -31.62 5.46 -28.99
N LYS A 313 -31.36 6.65 -29.57
CA LYS A 313 -31.96 7.98 -29.37
C LYS A 313 -30.94 9.03 -28.95
N GLY A 314 -30.80 10.00 -29.83
CA GLY A 314 -30.03 11.20 -29.60
C GLY A 314 -30.61 12.10 -28.51
N GLN A 315 -29.75 13.02 -28.11
CA GLN A 315 -29.97 14.26 -27.36
C GLN A 315 -30.02 14.20 -25.83
N LEU A 316 -28.95 14.81 -25.28
CA LEU A 316 -28.91 15.83 -24.22
C LEU A 316 -28.94 15.35 -22.76
N THR A 317 -27.80 15.60 -22.11
CA THR A 317 -27.65 15.98 -20.69
C THR A 317 -28.47 15.17 -19.68
N LYS A 318 -27.94 14.04 -19.22
CA LYS A 318 -28.48 13.40 -18.01
C LYS A 318 -28.03 14.18 -16.76
N SER A 319 -28.98 14.69 -15.99
CA SER A 319 -28.79 15.41 -14.74
C SER A 319 -28.21 14.49 -13.63
N PRO A 320 -27.36 14.99 -12.72
CA PRO A 320 -26.76 14.23 -11.61
C PRO A 320 -27.75 13.47 -10.72
N LEU A 321 -29.02 13.88 -10.72
CA LEU A 321 -30.08 13.20 -9.97
C LEU A 321 -30.39 11.79 -10.51
N ALA A 322 -30.27 11.59 -11.83
CA ALA A 322 -30.56 10.32 -12.48
C ALA A 322 -29.46 9.27 -12.20
N GLN A 323 -28.19 9.69 -12.09
CA GLN A 323 -27.09 8.80 -11.70
C GLN A 323 -27.23 8.31 -10.26
N MET A 324 -27.64 9.19 -9.33
CA MET A 324 -27.83 8.81 -7.93
C MET A 324 -29.04 7.87 -7.75
N GLU A 325 -30.04 7.98 -8.60
CA GLU A 325 -31.20 7.08 -8.62
C GLU A 325 -30.84 5.69 -9.19
N GLU A 326 -29.97 5.65 -10.20
CA GLU A 326 -29.46 4.42 -10.81
C GLU A 326 -28.52 3.66 -9.87
N GLU A 327 -27.58 4.35 -9.20
CA GLU A 327 -26.74 3.75 -8.14
C GLU A 327 -27.56 3.23 -6.95
N ARG A 328 -28.60 3.98 -6.53
CA ARG A 328 -29.53 3.50 -5.50
C ARG A 328 -30.23 2.23 -5.96
N ARG A 329 -30.65 2.16 -7.22
CA ARG A 329 -31.35 1.00 -7.79
C ARG A 329 -30.43 -0.22 -7.90
N GLU A 330 -29.18 -0.01 -8.29
CA GLU A 330 -28.16 -1.07 -8.30
C GLU A 330 -27.81 -1.57 -6.90
N HIS A 331 -27.67 -0.66 -5.93
CA HIS A 331 -27.43 -1.04 -4.53
C HIS A 331 -28.61 -1.83 -3.95
N VAL A 332 -29.85 -1.40 -4.22
CA VAL A 332 -31.05 -2.14 -3.82
C VAL A 332 -31.09 -3.52 -4.48
N SER A 333 -30.72 -3.64 -5.76
CA SER A 333 -30.65 -4.92 -6.45
C SER A 333 -29.58 -5.86 -5.85
N LYS A 334 -28.39 -5.32 -5.54
CA LYS A 334 -27.31 -6.08 -4.88
C LYS A 334 -27.71 -6.52 -3.47
N MET A 335 -28.33 -5.65 -2.68
CA MET A 335 -28.85 -5.98 -1.35
C MET A 335 -29.90 -7.09 -1.42
N LYS A 336 -30.82 -7.02 -2.39
CA LYS A 336 -31.85 -8.04 -2.59
C LYS A 336 -31.27 -9.39 -3.02
N LYS A 337 -30.22 -9.38 -3.85
CA LYS A 337 -29.50 -10.60 -4.24
C LYS A 337 -28.76 -11.22 -3.05
N MET A 338 -28.09 -10.39 -2.25
CA MET A 338 -27.38 -10.82 -1.03
C MET A 338 -28.36 -11.36 0.03
N GLU A 339 -29.54 -10.76 0.15
CA GLU A 339 -30.62 -11.23 1.01
C GLU A 339 -31.12 -12.62 0.58
N MET A 340 -31.37 -12.82 -0.73
CA MET A 340 -31.73 -14.14 -1.27
C MET A 340 -30.63 -15.19 -1.03
N GLU A 341 -29.36 -14.84 -1.23
CA GLU A 341 -28.23 -15.74 -0.97
C GLU A 341 -28.12 -16.08 0.52
N MET A 342 -28.28 -15.10 1.42
CA MET A 342 -28.30 -15.35 2.86
C MET A 342 -29.48 -16.22 3.30
N GLU A 343 -30.67 -16.00 2.72
CA GLU A 343 -31.88 -16.78 3.03
C GLU A 343 -31.71 -18.24 2.59
N GLN A 344 -31.13 -18.49 1.41
CA GLN A 344 -30.79 -19.85 0.96
C GLN A 344 -29.76 -20.54 1.88
N VAL A 345 -28.71 -19.82 2.29
CA VAL A 345 -27.72 -20.36 3.23
C VAL A 345 -28.35 -20.64 4.60
N PHE A 346 -29.25 -19.77 5.05
CA PHE A 346 -29.98 -19.95 6.30
C PHE A 346 -30.90 -21.17 6.24
N GLU A 347 -31.71 -21.32 5.19
CA GLU A 347 -32.55 -22.51 4.98
C GLU A 347 -31.73 -23.80 4.95
N MET A 348 -30.58 -23.79 4.27
CA MET A 348 -29.71 -24.95 4.20
C MET A 348 -29.14 -25.32 5.58
N LYS A 349 -28.70 -24.31 6.36
CA LYS A 349 -28.24 -24.52 7.74
C LYS A 349 -29.35 -24.98 8.68
N VAL A 350 -30.57 -24.47 8.53
CA VAL A 350 -31.74 -24.89 9.33
C VAL A 350 -32.07 -26.36 9.02
N LYS A 351 -32.12 -26.75 7.75
CA LYS A 351 -32.32 -28.16 7.33
C LYS A 351 -31.25 -29.08 7.91
N GLU A 352 -29.98 -28.67 7.85
CA GLU A 352 -28.87 -29.44 8.42
C GLU A 352 -29.00 -29.57 9.95
N LYS A 353 -29.40 -28.50 10.65
CA LYS A 353 -29.59 -28.51 12.11
C LYS A 353 -30.76 -29.41 12.52
N ILE A 354 -31.88 -29.34 11.80
CA ILE A 354 -33.05 -30.20 12.02
C ILE A 354 -32.67 -31.68 11.81
N GLN A 355 -31.91 -31.98 10.76
CA GLN A 355 -31.44 -33.34 10.51
C GLN A 355 -30.54 -33.85 11.64
N LYS A 356 -29.57 -33.03 12.09
CA LYS A 356 -28.72 -33.36 13.24
C LYS A 356 -29.50 -33.60 14.54
N LEU A 357 -30.54 -32.80 14.79
CA LEU A 357 -31.41 -33.00 15.96
C LEU A 357 -32.18 -34.31 15.87
N LYS A 358 -32.71 -34.66 14.68
CA LYS A 358 -33.42 -35.91 14.44
C LYS A 358 -32.51 -37.13 14.63
N ASP A 359 -31.27 -37.05 14.13
CA ASP A 359 -30.29 -38.13 14.30
C ASP A 359 -29.89 -38.28 15.79
N SER A 360 -29.71 -37.16 16.50
CA SER A 360 -29.43 -37.13 17.94
C SER A 360 -30.59 -37.71 18.78
N GLU A 361 -31.83 -37.38 18.44
CA GLU A 361 -33.02 -37.93 19.10
C GLU A 361 -33.13 -39.45 18.88
N ALA A 362 -32.89 -39.92 17.65
CA ALA A 362 -32.88 -41.34 17.32
C ALA A 362 -31.78 -42.10 18.07
N GLU A 363 -30.58 -41.52 18.24
CA GLU A 363 -29.50 -42.13 19.02
C GLU A 363 -29.86 -42.20 20.50
N LEU A 364 -30.44 -41.13 21.06
CA LEU A 364 -30.89 -41.09 22.45
C LEU A 364 -31.95 -42.16 22.72
N GLN A 365 -32.88 -42.34 21.79
CA GLN A 365 -33.95 -43.33 21.89
C GLN A 365 -33.40 -44.76 21.83
N ARG A 366 -32.43 -45.04 20.96
CA ARG A 366 -31.70 -46.32 20.94
C ARG A 366 -30.98 -46.61 22.25
N ARG A 367 -30.29 -45.61 22.82
CA ARG A 367 -29.61 -45.75 24.13
C ARG A 367 -30.61 -46.04 25.25
N HIS A 368 -31.76 -45.35 25.25
CA HIS A 368 -32.80 -45.57 26.24
C HIS A 368 -33.38 -46.98 26.14
N GLU A 369 -33.63 -47.47 24.93
CA GLU A 369 -34.15 -48.81 24.68
C GLU A 369 -33.14 -49.91 25.07
N GLN A 370 -31.85 -49.67 24.82
CA GLN A 370 -30.78 -50.56 25.26
C GLN A 370 -30.65 -50.60 26.79
N MET A 371 -30.71 -49.44 27.46
CA MET A 371 -30.66 -49.35 28.92
C MET A 371 -31.87 -50.06 29.56
N LYS A 372 -33.06 -49.91 28.97
CA LYS A 372 -34.27 -50.62 29.41
C LYS A 372 -34.13 -52.14 29.29
N ARG A 373 -33.62 -52.65 28.17
CA ARG A 373 -33.35 -54.09 27.99
C ARG A 373 -32.35 -54.63 29.01
N ASN A 374 -31.31 -53.86 29.32
CA ASN A 374 -30.32 -54.24 30.33
C ASN A 374 -30.94 -54.30 31.74
N LEU A 375 -31.79 -53.32 32.10
CA LEU A 375 -32.51 -53.32 33.37
C LEU A 375 -33.48 -54.49 33.48
N GLU A 376 -34.21 -54.81 32.41
CA GLU A 376 -35.11 -55.97 32.38
C GLU A 376 -34.34 -57.29 32.51
N ALA A 377 -33.16 -57.41 31.90
CA ALA A 377 -32.29 -58.58 32.05
C ALA A 377 -31.78 -58.72 33.50
N GLN A 378 -31.32 -57.63 34.11
CA GLN A 378 -30.90 -57.62 35.51
C GLN A 378 -32.04 -57.98 36.46
N HIS A 379 -33.25 -57.50 36.20
CA HIS A 379 -34.42 -57.85 37.00
C HIS A 379 -34.72 -59.35 36.94
N ARG A 380 -34.68 -59.95 35.74
CA ARG A 380 -34.89 -61.41 35.58
C ARG A 380 -33.80 -62.22 36.27
N GLU A 381 -32.54 -61.79 36.16
CA GLU A 381 -31.43 -62.48 36.83
C GLU A 381 -31.57 -62.40 38.36
N LEU A 382 -32.02 -61.26 38.90
CA LEU A 382 -32.31 -61.10 40.33
C LEU A 382 -33.50 -61.96 40.77
N GLU A 383 -34.55 -62.06 39.96
CA GLU A 383 -35.69 -62.95 40.23
C GLU A 383 -35.29 -64.43 40.22
N GLU A 384 -34.46 -64.85 39.28
CA GLU A 384 -33.92 -66.22 39.24
C GLU A 384 -33.05 -66.52 40.45
N LYS A 385 -32.13 -65.61 40.84
CA LYS A 385 -31.32 -65.75 42.05
C LYS A 385 -32.18 -65.79 43.31
N ARG A 386 -33.22 -64.97 43.39
CA ARG A 386 -34.16 -65.00 44.51
C ARG A 386 -34.87 -66.34 44.59
N ARG A 387 -35.35 -66.88 43.46
CA ARG A 387 -36.01 -68.18 43.41
C ARG A 387 -35.06 -69.32 43.80
N GLN A 388 -33.83 -69.32 43.31
CA GLN A 388 -32.80 -70.28 43.71
C GLN A 388 -32.53 -70.22 45.22
N HIS A 389 -32.42 -69.02 45.79
CA HIS A 389 -32.22 -68.84 47.23
C HIS A 389 -33.44 -69.27 48.05
N GLU A 390 -34.67 -69.08 47.55
CA GLU A 390 -35.90 -69.59 48.18
C GLU A 390 -35.94 -71.13 48.15
N ASP A 391 -35.55 -71.75 47.03
CA ASP A 391 -35.46 -73.21 46.89
C ASP A 391 -34.36 -73.81 47.79
N GLU A 392 -33.17 -73.20 47.85
CA GLU A 392 -32.09 -73.59 48.75
C GLU A 392 -32.50 -73.48 50.23
N LYS A 393 -33.18 -72.38 50.59
CA LYS A 393 -33.70 -72.20 51.94
C LYS A 393 -34.72 -73.29 52.30
N ALA A 394 -35.63 -73.62 51.39
CA ALA A 394 -36.61 -74.68 51.60
C ALA A 394 -35.95 -76.07 51.77
N GLN A 395 -34.91 -76.36 50.98
CA GLN A 395 -34.13 -77.60 51.11
C GLN A 395 -33.37 -77.66 52.44
N TRP A 396 -32.75 -76.55 52.86
CA TRP A 396 -32.06 -76.46 54.15
C TRP A 396 -33.02 -76.64 55.33
N GLU A 397 -34.19 -75.99 55.29
CA GLU A 397 -35.23 -76.16 56.30
C GLU A 397 -35.77 -77.60 56.36
N ALA A 398 -35.89 -78.28 55.22
CA ALA A 398 -36.28 -79.68 55.15
C ALA A 398 -35.18 -80.60 55.75
N GLN A 399 -33.90 -80.35 55.45
CA GLN A 399 -32.78 -81.07 56.05
C GLN A 399 -32.70 -80.87 57.56
N GLN A 400 -32.90 -79.64 58.05
CA GLN A 400 -32.93 -79.36 59.50
C GLN A 400 -34.07 -80.12 60.19
N ARG A 401 -35.28 -80.15 59.60
CA ARG A 401 -36.39 -80.94 60.13
C ARG A 401 -36.09 -82.44 60.17
N GLN A 402 -35.40 -82.98 59.16
CA GLN A 402 -34.96 -84.38 59.16
C GLN A 402 -33.89 -84.65 60.22
N LEU A 403 -32.92 -83.74 60.40
CA LEU A 403 -31.90 -83.83 61.44
C LEU A 403 -32.50 -83.74 62.86
N GLU A 404 -33.49 -82.88 63.07
CA GLU A 404 -34.23 -82.81 64.33
C GLU A 404 -35.04 -84.09 64.59
N GLN A 405 -35.69 -84.66 63.57
CA GLN A 405 -36.36 -85.96 63.68
C GLN A 405 -35.39 -87.08 64.03
N GLN A 406 -34.23 -87.15 63.37
CA GLN A 406 -33.20 -88.14 63.66
C GLN A 406 -32.61 -87.98 65.07
N LYS A 407 -32.42 -86.74 65.55
CA LYS A 407 -32.01 -86.48 66.94
C LYS A 407 -33.07 -86.90 67.96
N LEU A 408 -34.35 -86.72 67.65
CA LEU A 408 -35.44 -87.17 68.50
C LEU A 408 -35.53 -88.70 68.56
N GLU A 409 -35.30 -89.38 67.43
CA GLU A 409 -35.26 -90.84 67.36
C GLU A 409 -34.03 -91.43 68.05
N ALA A 410 -32.86 -90.78 67.98
CA ALA A 410 -31.65 -91.20 68.68
C ALA A 410 -31.66 -90.93 70.20
N SER A 411 -32.62 -90.13 70.68
CA SER A 411 -32.81 -89.82 72.10
C SER A 411 -33.88 -90.68 72.78
N ARG A 412 -34.50 -91.63 72.07
CA ARG A 412 -35.31 -92.73 72.60
C ARG A 412 -34.47 -94.00 72.68
#